data_AF-A0A820PPH4-F1
#
_entry.id   AF-A0A820PPH4-F1
#
_cell.length_a   1.000
_cell.length_b   1.000
_cell.length_c   1.000
_cell.angle_alpha   90.00
_cell.angle_beta   90.00
_cell.angle_gamma   90.00
#
_symmetry.space_group_name_H-M   'P 1'
#
loop_
_entity.id
_entity.type
_entity.pdbx_description
1 polymer ?
#
loop_
_entity_poly.entity_id
_entity_poly.type
_entity_poly.pdbx_seq_one_letter_code
_entity_poly.pdbx_strand_id
1 'polypeptide(L)'
;FPQVESARLYSKYAARISSLDRAPFFVEKAIRSTVYSPAGVSYLDIPGDLVNGSINTSQVEQVKKYVEPPRPAASSESLQQFFQFT
;
A
#
# COMPACT_ATOMS: atom_id res chain seq x y z
N PHE A 1 -1.92 -4.46 -18.03
CA PHE A 1 -3.02 -5.19 -17.39
C PHE A 1 -4.21 -4.26 -17.27
N PRO A 2 -5.28 -4.42 -18.08
CA PRO A 2 -6.36 -3.44 -18.18
C PRO A 2 -7.04 -3.14 -16.84
N GLN A 3 -7.15 -4.15 -15.96
CA GLN A 3 -7.70 -3.99 -14.60
C GLN A 3 -6.82 -3.11 -13.69
N VAL A 4 -5.50 -3.24 -13.79
CA VAL A 4 -4.56 -2.41 -12.99
C VAL A 4 -4.62 -0.96 -13.46
N GLU A 5 -4.66 -0.72 -14.77
CA GLU A 5 -4.68 0.64 -15.32
C GLU A 5 -6.00 1.36 -15.04
N SER A 6 -7.14 0.66 -15.06
CA SER A 6 -8.42 1.27 -14.67
C SER A 6 -8.47 1.64 -13.18
N ALA A 7 -7.86 0.85 -12.31
CA ALA A 7 -7.81 1.13 -10.87
C ALA A 7 -6.78 2.22 -10.50
N ARG A 8 -5.76 2.45 -11.32
CA ARG A 8 -4.62 3.34 -11.02
C ARG A 8 -5.04 4.78 -10.67
N LEU A 9 -6.10 5.30 -11.29
CA LEU A 9 -6.59 6.66 -11.03
C LEU A 9 -7.33 6.81 -9.71
N TYR A 10 -7.84 5.71 -9.15
CA TYR A 10 -8.69 5.69 -7.96
C TYR A 10 -8.02 5.06 -6.74
N SER A 11 -6.79 4.60 -6.89
CA SER A 11 -6.04 3.92 -5.83
C SER A 11 -4.67 4.54 -5.67
N LYS A 12 -4.17 4.55 -4.44
CA LYS A 12 -2.81 5.00 -4.13
C LYS A 12 -1.75 4.07 -4.69
N TYR A 13 -2.13 2.81 -4.86
CA TYR A 13 -1.27 1.76 -5.38
C TYR A 13 -2.13 0.79 -6.17
N ALA A 14 -1.73 0.52 -7.41
CA ALA A 14 -2.34 -0.48 -8.27
C ALA A 14 -1.21 -1.35 -8.85
N ALA A 15 -1.28 -2.66 -8.62
CA ALA A 15 -0.28 -3.59 -9.14
C ALA A 15 -0.86 -4.98 -9.38
N ARG A 16 -0.21 -5.75 -10.26
CA ARG A 16 -0.46 -7.18 -10.44
C ARG A 16 0.66 -7.98 -9.80
N ILE A 17 0.30 -9.02 -9.07
CA ILE A 17 1.28 -9.93 -8.47
C ILE A 17 1.96 -10.73 -9.58
N SER A 18 3.29 -10.69 -9.61
CA SER A 18 4.09 -11.37 -10.63
C SER A 18 4.32 -12.86 -10.35
N SER A 19 4.33 -13.24 -9.07
CA SER A 19 4.68 -14.60 -8.60
C SER A 19 4.29 -14.80 -7.13
N LEU A 20 4.13 -16.05 -6.71
CA LEU A 20 3.71 -16.40 -5.34
C LEU A 20 4.75 -16.05 -4.27
N ASP A 21 6.03 -16.23 -4.56
CA ASP A 21 7.15 -15.90 -3.65
C ASP A 21 7.16 -14.41 -3.27
N ARG A 22 6.69 -13.55 -4.19
CA ARG A 22 6.63 -12.09 -4.02
C ARG A 22 5.31 -11.56 -3.49
N ALA A 23 4.30 -12.42 -3.31
CA ALA A 23 2.99 -11.96 -2.86
C ALA A 23 3.05 -11.08 -1.58
N PRO A 24 3.87 -11.40 -0.55
CA PRO A 24 4.00 -10.55 0.63
C PRO A 24 4.56 -9.15 0.32
N PHE A 25 5.46 -9.01 -0.65
CA PHE A 25 6.02 -7.72 -1.06
C PHE A 25 4.94 -6.77 -1.61
N PHE A 26 4.06 -7.29 -2.48
CA PHE A 26 2.96 -6.51 -3.03
C PHE A 26 1.94 -6.13 -1.95
N VAL A 27 1.63 -7.05 -1.04
CA VAL A 27 0.72 -6.80 0.09
C VAL A 27 1.31 -5.75 1.04
N GLU A 28 2.60 -5.85 1.39
CA GLU A 28 3.27 -4.88 2.25
C GLU A 28 3.26 -3.49 1.63
N LYS A 29 3.61 -3.37 0.35
CA LYS A 29 3.53 -2.10 -0.38
C LYS A 29 2.12 -1.54 -0.42
N ALA A 30 1.12 -2.39 -0.68
CA ALA A 30 -0.27 -1.98 -0.70
C ALA A 30 -0.72 -1.40 0.65
N ILE A 31 -0.36 -2.05 1.76
CA ILE A 31 -0.65 -1.58 3.13
C ILE A 31 0.09 -0.27 3.43
N ARG A 32 1.39 -0.21 3.13
CA ARG A 32 2.19 0.99 3.38
C ARG A 32 1.63 2.19 2.63
N SER A 33 1.24 2.01 1.37
CA SER A 33 0.65 3.06 0.56
C SER A 33 -0.72 3.52 1.08
N THR A 34 -1.56 2.63 1.62
CA THR A 34 -2.90 2.99 2.11
C THR A 34 -2.89 3.63 3.49
N VAL A 35 -1.91 3.27 4.32
CA VAL A 35 -1.84 3.72 5.71
C VAL A 35 -1.02 5.00 5.87
N TYR A 36 0.03 5.20 5.08
CA TYR A 36 0.82 6.43 5.14
C TYR A 36 0.05 7.60 4.49
N SER A 37 -0.06 8.69 5.27
CA SER A 37 -1.03 9.77 5.10
C SER A 37 -1.15 10.36 3.69
N PRO A 38 -2.37 10.74 3.25
CA PRO A 38 -3.68 10.48 3.89
C PRO A 38 -4.03 8.98 3.91
N ALA A 39 -5.02 8.50 4.66
CA ALA A 39 -5.47 7.12 4.45
C ALA A 39 -6.09 6.96 3.05
N GLY A 40 -6.03 5.77 2.43
CA GLY A 40 -6.61 5.54 1.10
C GLY A 40 -6.76 4.07 0.73
N VAL A 41 -7.09 3.80 -0.54
CA VAL A 41 -7.32 2.43 -1.05
C VAL A 41 -6.19 1.98 -1.99
N SER A 42 -5.99 0.67 -2.09
CA SER A 42 -5.06 0.03 -3.01
C SER A 42 -5.75 -1.10 -3.78
N TYR A 43 -5.24 -1.40 -4.97
CA TYR A 43 -5.74 -2.46 -5.84
C TYR A 43 -4.62 -3.47 -6.14
N LEU A 44 -4.87 -4.73 -5.84
CA LEU A 44 -4.00 -5.85 -6.19
C LEU A 44 -4.74 -6.79 -7.13
N ASP A 45 -4.19 -6.96 -8.33
CA ASP A 45 -4.63 -7.92 -9.32
C ASP A 45 -3.89 -9.25 -9.12
N ILE A 46 -4.65 -10.32 -8.87
CA ILE A 46 -4.12 -11.66 -8.60
C ILE A 46 -4.47 -12.57 -9.79
N PRO A 47 -3.48 -13.00 -10.59
CA PRO A 47 -3.67 -14.01 -11.63
C PRO A 47 -4.34 -15.29 -11.11
N GLY A 48 -5.24 -15.89 -11.89
CA GLY A 48 -5.97 -17.10 -11.47
C GLY A 48 -5.10 -18.34 -11.23
N ASP A 49 -3.96 -18.44 -11.92
CA ASP A 49 -2.93 -19.45 -11.69
C ASP A 49 -2.25 -19.27 -10.33
N LEU A 50 -2.02 -18.02 -9.89
CA LEU A 50 -1.49 -17.74 -8.55
C LEU A 50 -2.54 -17.96 -7.46
N VAL A 51 -3.83 -17.71 -7.72
CA VAL A 51 -4.92 -17.95 -6.73
C VAL A 51 -4.96 -19.42 -6.27
N ASN A 52 -4.75 -20.35 -7.20
CA ASN A 52 -4.76 -21.79 -6.90
C ASN A 52 -3.36 -22.37 -6.68
N GLY A 53 -2.33 -21.54 -6.79
CA GLY A 53 -0.96 -21.98 -6.69
C GLY A 53 -0.50 -22.14 -5.24
N SER A 54 0.54 -22.96 -5.05
CA SER A 54 1.17 -23.18 -3.75
C SER A 54 2.68 -23.13 -3.91
N ILE A 55 3.37 -22.62 -2.89
CA ILE A 55 4.82 -22.53 -2.82
C ILE A 55 5.30 -22.90 -1.43
N ASN A 56 6.52 -23.42 -1.31
CA ASN A 56 7.11 -23.67 -0.01
C ASN A 56 7.33 -22.34 0.73
N THR A 57 6.97 -22.28 2.01
CA THR A 57 7.14 -21.06 2.83
C THR A 57 8.59 -20.61 2.96
N SER A 58 9.57 -21.52 2.81
CA SER A 58 10.99 -21.17 2.78
C SER A 58 11.42 -20.40 1.53
N GLN A 59 10.63 -20.45 0.46
CA GLN A 59 10.88 -19.72 -0.79
C GLN A 59 10.18 -18.36 -0.83
N VAL A 60 9.34 -18.06 0.17
CA VAL A 60 8.58 -16.81 0.24
C VAL A 60 9.48 -15.68 0.70
N GLU A 61 9.44 -14.55 -0.02
CA GLU A 61 10.19 -13.35 0.32
C GLU A 61 9.76 -12.81 1.69
N GLN A 62 10.75 -12.59 2.57
CA GLN A 62 10.50 -12.02 3.89
C GLN A 62 10.40 -10.50 3.77
N VAL A 63 9.24 -9.97 4.15
CA VAL A 63 8.99 -8.53 4.21
C VAL A 63 9.03 -8.02 5.64
N LYS A 64 9.43 -6.76 5.82
CA LYS A 64 9.38 -6.12 7.14
C LYS A 64 7.94 -6.04 7.63
N LYS A 65 7.74 -6.33 8.91
CA LYS A 65 6.44 -6.12 9.56
C LYS A 65 6.09 -4.63 9.48
N TYR A 66 4.79 -4.39 9.34
CA TYR A 66 4.20 -3.06 9.39
C TYR A 66 4.67 -2.28 10.62
N VAL A 67 4.98 -0.99 10.40
CA VAL A 67 5.28 0.00 11.44
C VAL A 67 4.20 1.08 11.35
N GLU A 68 3.59 1.42 12.48
CA GLU A 68 2.55 2.44 12.56
C GLU A 68 3.05 3.77 11.95
N PRO A 69 2.31 4.38 11.02
CA PRO A 69 2.75 5.60 10.37
C PRO A 69 2.80 6.74 11.40
N PRO A 70 3.69 7.72 11.22
CA PRO A 70 3.63 8.94 11.99
C PRO A 70 2.27 9.62 11.76
N ARG A 71 1.64 10.08 12.84
CA ARG A 71 0.39 10.85 12.72
C ARG A 71 0.72 12.18 12.04
N PRO A 72 -0.02 12.57 10.99
CA PRO A 72 0.20 13.85 10.36
C PRO A 72 -0.10 14.96 11.37
N ALA A 73 0.85 15.88 11.54
CA ALA A 73 0.71 17.08 12.35
C ALA A 73 1.00 18.29 11.45
N ALA A 74 0.24 19.36 11.65
CA ALA A 74 0.53 20.63 10.99
C ALA A 74 1.86 21.20 11.51
N SER A 75 2.54 21.99 10.67
CA SER A 75 3.73 22.72 11.10
C SER A 75 3.40 23.71 12.22
N SER A 76 4.37 23.99 13.09
CA SER A 76 4.23 25.01 14.14
C SER A 76 3.81 26.37 13.58
N GLU A 77 4.33 26.73 12.42
CA GLU A 77 4.06 27.98 11.71
C GLU A 77 2.59 28.04 11.24
N SER A 78 2.09 26.96 10.63
CA SER A 78 0.68 26.87 10.21
C SER A 78 -0.28 26.96 11.40
N LEU A 79 0.07 26.36 12.52
CA LEU A 79 -0.72 26.43 13.75
C LEU A 79 -0.73 27.85 14.32
N GLN A 80 0.43 28.52 14.39
CA GLN A 80 0.53 29.90 14.86
C GLN A 80 -0.29 30.86 13.99
N GLN A 81 -0.22 30.74 12.67
CA GLN A 81 -1.02 31.55 11.74
C GLN A 81 -2.52 31.34 11.98
N PHE A 82 -2.98 30.10 12.14
CA PHE A 82 -4.39 29.81 12.43
C PHE A 82 -4.87 30.52 13.69
N PHE A 83 -4.09 30.47 14.78
CA PHE A 83 -4.46 31.09 16.06
C PHE A 83 -4.38 32.62 16.06
N GLN A 84 -3.71 33.25 15.09
CA GLN A 84 -3.71 34.73 14.96
C GLN A 84 -5.04 35.29 14.41
N PHE A 85 -5.87 34.45 13.78
CA PHE A 85 -7.15 34.87 13.18
C PHE A 85 -8.39 34.51 14.04
N THR A 86 -8.19 33.87 15.19
CA THR A 86 -9.22 33.57 16.21
C THR A 86 -9.02 34.43 17.45
#